data_AF-A0A9W8B9Z1-F1
#
_entry.id   AF-A0A9W8B9Z1-F1
#
_cell.length_a   1.000
_cell.length_b   1.000
_cell.length_c   1.000
_cell.angle_alpha   90.00
_cell.angle_beta   90.00
_cell.angle_gamma   90.00
#
_symmetry.space_group_name_H-M   'P 1'
#
loop_
_entity.id
_entity.type
_entity.pdbx_description
1 polymer ?
#
loop_
_entity_poly.entity_id
_entity_poly.type
_entity_poly.pdbx_seq_one_letter_code
_entity_poly.pdbx_strand_id
1 'polypeptide(L)'
;MFKLDLDQQRKSTRVENCMVHLDAVQNPMTCFHLSINWLNCTNHLVDEMVQGWARMADRCGMRLVEAPRAQDTALEDSHPFHSPIRINLERPPPPIEELFDDEWIHEFQFFGDPDSEPESSVDLDSDADSDNDEEQLSQDSSSEEPPKCEQLSRARRARTVRRMAKCVPAFAFERELLEEQNFILDVEAESNFPASSLLHREYTFERQGHQYTQYVHRSGTAFVQICGPGQFLWINNYLFTSHQSHMRPQAA
;
A
#
# COMPACT_ATOMS: atom_id res chain seq x y z
N MET A 1 10.17 -7.02 20.59
CA MET A 1 10.56 -8.42 20.80
C MET A 1 10.41 -8.74 22.27
N PHE A 2 9.73 -9.84 22.63
CA PHE A 2 9.67 -10.31 24.01
C PHE A 2 9.84 -11.82 24.07
N LYS A 3 10.29 -12.29 25.24
CA LYS A 3 10.51 -13.70 25.52
C LYS A 3 9.24 -14.28 26.14
N LEU A 4 8.77 -15.39 25.61
CA LEU A 4 7.58 -16.09 26.09
C LEU A 4 7.95 -17.51 26.54
N ASP A 5 7.47 -17.87 27.73
CA ASP A 5 7.58 -19.22 28.27
C ASP A 5 6.39 -20.06 27.75
N LEU A 6 6.71 -21.13 27.03
CA LEU A 6 5.75 -22.04 26.41
C LEU A 6 5.20 -23.06 27.42
N ASP A 7 5.92 -23.35 28.49
CA ASP A 7 5.52 -24.36 29.48
C ASP A 7 4.96 -23.74 30.77
N GLN A 8 3.78 -23.15 30.66
CA GLN A 8 3.08 -22.55 31.82
C GLN A 8 2.77 -23.56 32.93
N GLN A 9 2.68 -24.85 32.59
CA GLN A 9 2.38 -25.92 33.54
C GLN A 9 3.64 -26.50 34.21
N ARG A 10 4.84 -26.06 33.80
CA ARG A 10 6.15 -26.50 34.30
C ARG A 10 6.30 -28.02 34.30
N LYS A 11 5.83 -28.67 33.24
CA LYS A 11 5.93 -30.12 33.05
C LYS A 11 7.29 -30.52 32.46
N SER A 12 7.91 -29.64 31.69
CA SER A 12 9.22 -29.86 31.11
C SER A 12 10.30 -29.74 32.19
N THR A 13 11.32 -30.59 32.04
CA THR A 13 12.55 -30.51 32.86
C THR A 13 13.51 -29.44 32.36
N ARG A 14 13.19 -28.80 31.22
CA ARG A 14 14.00 -27.80 30.52
C ARG A 14 13.20 -26.51 30.34
N VAL A 15 13.91 -25.42 30.04
CA VAL A 15 13.30 -24.13 29.77
C VAL A 15 12.80 -24.07 28.32
N GLU A 16 11.49 -23.96 28.14
CA GLU A 16 10.83 -23.96 26.84
C GLU A 16 10.48 -22.51 26.44
N ASN A 17 11.45 -21.74 25.95
CA ASN A 17 11.25 -20.32 25.64
C ASN A 17 11.31 -20.01 24.15
N CYS A 18 10.35 -19.24 23.65
CA CYS A 18 10.41 -18.65 22.32
C CYS A 18 10.57 -17.13 22.37
N MET A 19 11.08 -16.57 21.27
CA MET A 19 11.13 -15.12 21.06
C MET A 19 10.03 -14.74 20.08
N VAL A 20 9.20 -13.78 20.49
CA VAL A 20 8.07 -13.31 19.68
C VAL A 20 8.33 -11.86 19.29
N HIS A 21 8.17 -11.58 18.00
CA HIS A 21 8.14 -10.24 17.44
C HIS A 21 6.72 -9.93 16.99
N LEU A 22 6.27 -8.72 17.33
CA LEU A 22 4.97 -8.19 16.95
C LEU A 22 5.20 -6.84 16.28
N ASP A 23 4.31 -6.52 15.36
CA ASP A 23 4.19 -5.17 14.81
C ASP A 23 3.78 -4.20 15.91
N ALA A 24 4.44 -3.04 15.96
CA ALA A 24 4.19 -2.02 16.97
C ALA A 24 2.97 -1.14 16.65
N VAL A 25 2.59 -1.05 15.37
CA VAL A 25 1.51 -0.18 14.90
C VAL A 25 0.29 -1.04 14.54
N GLN A 26 -0.82 -0.77 15.23
CA GLN A 26 -2.08 -1.46 14.98
C GLN A 26 -3.00 -0.57 14.13
N ASN A 27 -3.20 -0.89 12.85
CA ASN A 27 -4.22 -0.29 12.00
C ASN A 27 -5.32 -1.33 11.71
N PRO A 28 -6.60 -1.07 12.03
CA PRO A 28 -7.69 -2.02 11.79
C PRO A 28 -7.89 -2.39 10.30
N MET A 29 -7.38 -1.58 9.38
CA MET A 29 -7.47 -1.81 7.93
C MET A 29 -6.30 -2.61 7.36
N THR A 30 -5.27 -2.90 8.16
CA THR A 30 -4.07 -3.66 7.72
C THR A 30 -3.97 -4.97 8.47
N CYS A 31 -3.23 -5.93 7.90
CA CYS A 31 -2.90 -7.13 8.65
C CYS A 31 -1.80 -6.86 9.70
N PHE A 32 -1.64 -7.81 10.62
CA PHE A 32 -0.62 -7.78 11.67
C PHE A 32 0.32 -8.95 11.51
N HIS A 33 1.62 -8.69 11.64
CA HIS A 33 2.64 -9.70 11.62
C HIS A 33 3.03 -10.13 13.01
N LEU A 34 3.18 -11.44 13.16
CA LEU A 34 3.74 -12.08 14.33
C LEU A 34 4.83 -13.04 13.85
N SER A 35 6.07 -12.81 14.26
CA SER A 35 7.19 -13.71 13.96
C SER A 35 7.61 -14.44 15.23
N ILE A 36 7.59 -15.77 15.18
CA ILE A 36 8.02 -16.65 16.28
C ILE A 36 9.38 -17.23 15.92
N ASN A 37 10.37 -17.03 16.78
CA ASN A 37 11.70 -17.59 16.63
C ASN A 37 11.99 -18.53 17.82
N TRP A 38 12.26 -19.80 17.56
CA TRP A 38 12.61 -20.81 18.58
C TRP A 38 13.74 -21.72 18.07
N LEU A 39 14.58 -22.24 18.99
CA LEU A 39 15.71 -23.13 18.66
C LEU A 39 15.70 -24.41 19.49
N ASN A 40 15.52 -24.30 20.81
CA ASN A 40 15.56 -25.43 21.75
C ASN A 40 14.21 -25.62 22.46
N CYS A 41 13.11 -25.61 21.71
CA CYS A 41 11.77 -25.83 22.25
C CYS A 41 11.12 -27.08 21.67
N THR A 42 10.26 -27.71 22.47
CA THR A 42 9.42 -28.81 22.01
C THR A 42 8.39 -28.30 21.01
N ASN A 43 8.46 -28.74 19.76
CA ASN A 43 7.58 -28.28 18.66
C ASN A 43 6.08 -28.37 19.02
N HIS A 44 5.67 -29.44 19.71
CA HIS A 44 4.27 -29.61 20.10
C HIS A 44 3.74 -28.46 20.96
N LEU A 45 4.56 -27.88 21.86
CA LEU A 45 4.17 -26.73 22.67
C LEU A 45 3.98 -25.46 21.82
N VAL A 46 4.80 -25.30 20.78
CA VAL A 46 4.67 -24.20 19.82
C VAL A 46 3.37 -24.37 19.03
N ASP A 47 3.08 -25.57 18.53
CA ASP A 47 1.86 -25.86 17.79
C ASP A 47 0.60 -25.63 18.65
N GLU A 48 0.60 -26.08 19.90
CA GLU A 48 -0.50 -25.84 20.85
C GLU A 48 -0.69 -24.34 21.13
N MET A 49 0.40 -23.59 21.28
CA MET A 49 0.36 -22.14 21.45
C MET A 49 -0.25 -21.45 20.23
N VAL A 50 0.25 -21.76 19.02
CA VAL A 50 -0.25 -21.18 17.76
C VAL A 50 -1.72 -21.51 17.55
N GLN A 51 -2.14 -22.76 17.78
CA GLN A 51 -3.55 -23.16 17.71
C GLN A 51 -4.41 -22.48 18.81
N GLY A 52 -3.83 -22.24 19.98
CA GLY A 52 -4.46 -21.45 21.04
C GLY A 52 -4.73 -20.02 20.60
N TRP A 53 -3.72 -19.38 20.02
CA TRP A 53 -3.82 -18.02 19.47
C TRP A 53 -4.78 -17.94 18.28
N ALA A 54 -4.77 -18.92 17.37
CA ALA A 54 -5.72 -18.99 16.27
C ALA A 54 -7.17 -19.02 16.77
N ARG A 55 -7.47 -19.89 17.76
CA ARG A 55 -8.80 -19.94 18.39
C ARG A 55 -9.17 -18.65 19.11
N MET A 56 -8.20 -17.94 19.69
CA MET A 56 -8.42 -16.62 20.30
C MET A 56 -8.72 -15.57 19.25
N ALA A 57 -7.95 -15.54 18.16
CA ALA A 57 -8.14 -14.64 17.04
C ALA A 57 -9.54 -14.80 16.43
N ASP A 58 -9.98 -16.04 16.19
CA ASP A 58 -11.31 -16.33 15.63
C ASP A 58 -12.43 -15.79 16.52
N ARG A 59 -12.28 -15.87 17.86
CA ARG A 59 -13.26 -15.28 18.81
C ARG A 59 -13.30 -13.76 18.76
N CYS A 60 -12.18 -13.13 18.42
CA CYS A 60 -12.09 -11.68 18.25
C CYS A 60 -12.44 -11.23 16.82
N GLY A 61 -12.89 -12.14 15.94
CA GLY A 61 -13.22 -11.84 14.55
C GLY A 61 -12.01 -11.68 13.62
N MET A 62 -10.82 -12.08 14.08
CA MET A 62 -9.58 -12.09 13.30
C MET A 62 -9.26 -13.51 12.87
N ARG A 63 -8.39 -13.66 11.86
CA ARG A 63 -7.89 -14.98 11.45
C ARG A 63 -6.38 -15.00 11.53
N LEU A 64 -5.83 -16.00 12.21
CA LEU A 64 -4.40 -16.25 12.23
C LEU A 64 -4.03 -17.18 11.07
N VAL A 65 -3.12 -16.74 10.22
CA VAL A 65 -2.71 -17.46 9.01
C VAL A 65 -1.19 -17.51 8.98
N GLU A 66 -0.63 -18.69 8.72
CA GLU A 66 0.79 -18.83 8.47
C GLU A 66 1.14 -18.33 7.07
N ALA A 67 2.18 -17.52 6.97
CA ALA A 67 2.59 -16.84 5.76
C ALA A 67 4.06 -17.14 5.43
N PRO A 68 4.42 -17.36 4.15
CA PRO A 68 5.82 -17.51 3.75
C PRO A 68 6.65 -16.30 4.16
N ARG A 69 7.89 -16.51 4.63
CA ARG A 69 8.75 -15.39 5.05
C ARG A 69 9.31 -14.59 3.87
N ALA A 70 9.54 -15.24 2.73
CA ALA A 70 9.95 -14.60 1.49
C ALA A 70 8.73 -14.48 0.58
N GLN A 71 8.23 -13.26 0.40
CA GLN A 71 7.04 -12.98 -0.43
C GLN A 71 7.36 -12.05 -1.60
N ASP A 72 8.59 -11.55 -1.70
CA ASP A 72 9.01 -10.63 -2.75
C ASP A 72 9.40 -11.35 -4.04
N THR A 73 9.76 -10.57 -5.07
CA THR A 73 10.30 -10.99 -6.38
C THR A 73 11.43 -12.02 -6.29
N ALA A 74 12.13 -12.11 -5.16
CA ALA A 74 13.10 -13.16 -4.85
C ALA A 74 12.49 -14.58 -4.76
N LEU A 75 11.15 -14.70 -4.71
CA LEU A 75 10.42 -15.96 -4.86
C LEU A 75 10.68 -16.64 -6.21
N GLU A 76 10.89 -15.85 -7.28
CA GLU A 76 11.25 -16.40 -8.61
C GLU A 76 12.52 -17.26 -8.52
N ASP A 77 13.47 -16.88 -7.65
CA ASP A 77 14.74 -17.58 -7.46
C ASP A 77 14.72 -18.59 -6.30
N SER A 78 13.82 -18.44 -5.32
CA SER A 78 13.85 -19.21 -4.07
C SER A 78 13.04 -20.51 -4.11
N HIS A 79 11.91 -20.54 -4.84
CA HIS A 79 11.03 -21.72 -4.87
C HIS A 79 10.69 -22.18 -6.30
N PRO A 80 11.32 -23.25 -6.82
CA PRO A 80 11.13 -23.70 -8.21
C PRO A 80 9.73 -24.26 -8.51
N PHE A 81 8.94 -24.57 -7.48
CA PHE A 81 7.59 -25.12 -7.61
C PHE A 81 6.49 -24.10 -7.30
N HIS A 82 6.86 -22.87 -6.93
CA HIS A 82 5.93 -21.80 -6.61
C HIS A 82 6.32 -20.54 -7.39
N SER A 83 5.92 -20.49 -8.65
CA SER A 83 6.07 -19.29 -9.47
C SER A 83 4.89 -18.34 -9.26
N PRO A 84 5.14 -17.05 -9.00
CA PRO A 84 4.10 -16.04 -9.03
C PRO A 84 3.40 -15.94 -10.40
N ILE A 85 2.09 -15.69 -10.42
CA ILE A 85 1.30 -15.56 -11.64
C ILE A 85 1.06 -14.07 -11.92
N ARG A 86 1.44 -13.59 -13.10
CA ARG A 86 1.16 -12.22 -13.52
C ARG A 86 -0.25 -12.13 -14.09
N ILE A 87 -1.06 -11.22 -13.55
CA ILE A 87 -2.43 -10.95 -13.96
C ILE A 87 -2.51 -9.49 -14.39
N ASN A 88 -2.93 -9.25 -15.62
CA ASN A 88 -3.12 -7.90 -16.16
C ASN A 88 -4.61 -7.63 -16.35
N LEU A 89 -5.06 -6.43 -16.03
CA LEU A 89 -6.40 -5.97 -16.37
C LEU A 89 -6.52 -5.82 -17.89
N GLU A 90 -7.67 -6.22 -18.43
CA GLU A 90 -7.96 -6.08 -19.86
C GLU A 90 -8.02 -4.61 -20.28
N ARG A 91 -8.51 -3.75 -19.38
CA ARG A 91 -8.52 -2.30 -19.55
C ARG A 91 -7.60 -1.68 -18.50
N PRO A 92 -6.71 -0.75 -18.90
CA PRO A 92 -5.94 -0.01 -17.91
C PRO A 92 -6.89 0.81 -17.03
N PRO A 93 -6.52 1.08 -15.77
CA PRO A 93 -7.28 1.99 -14.92
C PRO A 93 -7.34 3.37 -15.60
N PRO A 94 -8.46 4.10 -15.42
CA PRO A 94 -8.54 5.47 -15.88
C PRO A 94 -7.48 6.33 -15.16
N PRO A 95 -7.01 7.43 -15.78
CA PRO A 95 -6.10 8.34 -15.12
C PRO A 95 -6.78 9.00 -13.92
N ILE A 96 -6.03 9.20 -12.83
CA ILE A 96 -6.60 9.72 -11.57
C ILE A 96 -7.16 11.14 -11.73
N GLU A 97 -6.63 11.89 -12.70
CA GLU A 97 -7.08 13.24 -13.03
C GLU A 97 -8.53 13.28 -13.52
N GLU A 98 -9.03 12.19 -14.09
CA GLU A 98 -10.41 12.07 -14.56
C GLU A 98 -11.41 11.78 -13.43
N LEU A 99 -10.94 11.45 -12.22
CA LEU A 99 -11.80 11.22 -11.05
C LEU A 99 -12.43 12.52 -10.51
N PHE A 100 -11.80 13.67 -10.76
CA PHE A 100 -12.17 14.93 -10.13
C PHE A 100 -13.16 15.74 -10.98
N ASP A 101 -14.41 15.77 -10.54
CA ASP A 101 -15.47 16.58 -11.16
C ASP A 101 -15.39 18.08 -10.81
N ASP A 102 -16.13 18.90 -11.55
CA ASP A 102 -16.20 20.36 -11.41
C ASP A 102 -16.52 20.82 -9.99
N GLU A 103 -17.37 20.07 -9.28
CA GLU A 103 -17.76 20.37 -7.90
C GLU A 103 -16.57 20.23 -6.93
N TRP A 104 -15.82 19.13 -7.04
CA TRP A 104 -14.63 18.89 -6.22
C TRP A 104 -13.56 19.95 -6.52
N ILE A 105 -13.38 20.30 -7.79
CA ILE A 105 -12.37 21.29 -8.17
C ILE A 105 -12.71 22.67 -7.58
N HIS A 106 -13.99 23.05 -7.55
CA HIS A 106 -14.43 24.32 -6.96
C HIS A 106 -14.22 24.36 -5.44
N GLU A 107 -14.53 23.27 -4.72
CA GLU A 107 -14.33 23.18 -3.27
C GLU A 107 -12.83 23.26 -2.91
N PHE A 108 -11.99 22.55 -3.66
CA PHE A 108 -10.56 22.50 -3.40
C PHE A 108 -9.77 23.67 -3.99
N GLN A 109 -10.39 24.54 -4.78
CA GLN A 109 -9.74 25.74 -5.33
C GLN A 109 -9.29 26.72 -4.24
N PHE A 110 -9.92 26.68 -3.06
CA PHE A 110 -9.67 27.60 -1.94
C PHE A 110 -8.71 27.05 -0.89
N PHE A 111 -8.38 25.75 -0.93
CA PHE A 111 -7.33 25.20 -0.08
C PHE A 111 -5.98 25.71 -0.60
N GLY A 112 -5.17 26.30 0.29
CA GLY A 112 -3.83 26.81 -0.05
C GLY A 112 -2.91 25.69 -0.55
N ASP A 113 -1.89 26.04 -1.33
CA ASP A 113 -0.88 25.07 -1.75
C ASP A 113 -0.13 24.54 -0.51
N PRO A 114 -0.02 23.21 -0.30
CA PRO A 114 0.72 22.66 0.84
C PRO A 114 2.24 22.91 0.72
N ASP A 115 2.72 23.15 -0.50
CA ASP A 115 4.11 23.46 -0.83
C ASP A 115 4.37 24.96 -1.05
N SER A 116 3.37 25.85 -0.90
CA SER A 116 3.65 27.28 -0.92
C SER A 116 4.35 27.64 0.38
N GLU A 117 5.65 27.93 0.30
CA GLU A 117 6.31 28.72 1.33
C GLU A 117 5.46 29.98 1.60
N PRO A 118 5.34 30.42 2.87
CA PRO A 118 4.63 31.65 3.17
C PRO A 118 5.28 32.74 2.33
N GLU A 119 4.55 33.28 1.34
CA GLU A 119 5.09 34.37 0.53
C GLU A 119 5.53 35.46 1.49
N SER A 120 6.85 35.66 1.56
CA SER A 120 7.43 36.84 2.17
C SER A 120 6.75 38.02 1.51
N SER A 121 6.09 38.85 2.32
CA SER A 121 5.52 40.13 1.93
C SER A 121 6.52 40.90 1.08
N VAL A 122 6.36 40.84 -0.24
CA VAL A 122 7.05 41.72 -1.17
C VAL A 122 6.18 42.96 -1.30
N ASP A 123 6.78 44.07 -0.89
CA ASP A 123 6.19 45.39 -0.77
C ASP A 123 5.53 45.83 -2.08
N LEU A 124 4.32 46.35 -1.93
CA LEU A 124 3.64 47.13 -2.94
C LEU A 124 4.35 48.49 -3.06
N ASP A 125 5.32 48.59 -3.96
CA ASP A 125 5.70 49.88 -4.53
C ASP A 125 5.10 50.01 -5.93
N SER A 126 4.13 50.92 -5.99
CA SER A 126 3.66 51.60 -7.17
C SER A 126 4.83 52.22 -7.94
N ASP A 127 4.84 52.09 -9.27
CA ASP A 127 5.13 53.24 -10.13
C ASP A 127 4.63 52.99 -11.56
N ALA A 128 4.19 54.09 -12.15
CA ALA A 128 3.45 54.21 -13.40
C ALA A 128 4.36 54.36 -14.63
N ASP A 129 3.69 54.25 -15.79
CA ASP A 129 4.03 54.74 -17.13
C ASP A 129 5.15 54.05 -17.92
N SER A 130 4.81 53.51 -19.08
CA SER A 130 5.13 54.12 -20.38
C SER A 130 4.64 53.27 -21.56
N ASP A 131 4.10 53.98 -22.54
CA ASP A 131 3.65 53.55 -23.87
C ASP A 131 4.65 52.69 -24.65
N ASN A 132 4.13 51.76 -25.46
CA ASN A 132 4.67 51.60 -26.82
C ASN A 132 3.66 50.94 -27.78
N ASP A 133 3.55 51.56 -28.95
CA ASP A 133 2.63 51.31 -30.04
C ASP A 133 2.95 50.05 -30.89
N GLU A 134 1.96 49.72 -31.70
CA GLU A 134 1.78 48.60 -32.64
C GLU A 134 2.94 48.32 -33.62
N GLU A 135 3.13 47.04 -33.96
CA GLU A 135 3.21 46.63 -35.38
C GLU A 135 2.90 45.14 -35.55
N GLN A 136 1.86 44.86 -36.33
CA GLN A 136 1.43 43.52 -36.75
C GLN A 136 2.25 43.05 -37.94
N LEU A 137 2.72 41.80 -37.92
CA LEU A 137 2.95 41.04 -39.16
C LEU A 137 2.43 39.60 -38.99
N SER A 138 1.35 39.33 -39.71
CA SER A 138 0.62 38.08 -39.81
C SER A 138 1.43 36.97 -40.49
N GLN A 139 1.49 35.79 -39.89
CA GLN A 139 1.52 34.54 -40.64
C GLN A 139 0.52 33.54 -40.04
N ASP A 140 -0.37 33.13 -40.94
CA ASP A 140 -1.58 32.36 -40.77
C ASP A 140 -1.22 30.87 -40.67
N SER A 141 -1.55 30.24 -39.54
CA SER A 141 -1.70 28.79 -39.47
C SER A 141 -2.85 28.49 -38.50
N SER A 142 -3.93 27.99 -39.09
CA SER A 142 -5.21 27.70 -38.47
C SER A 142 -5.09 26.57 -37.43
N SER A 143 -4.83 26.98 -36.20
CA SER A 143 -5.33 26.31 -35.00
C SER A 143 -5.97 27.40 -34.15
N GLU A 144 -7.31 27.43 -34.10
CA GLU A 144 -8.05 28.35 -33.23
C GLU A 144 -7.62 28.11 -31.78
N GLU A 145 -6.68 28.91 -31.28
CA GLU A 145 -6.33 28.93 -29.88
C GLU A 145 -7.49 29.56 -29.10
N PRO A 146 -7.99 28.92 -28.03
CA PRO A 146 -9.12 29.43 -27.27
C PRO A 146 -8.78 30.79 -26.62
N PRO A 147 -9.78 31.65 -26.32
CA PRO A 147 -9.54 32.98 -25.75
C PRO A 147 -8.74 32.93 -24.43
N LYS A 148 -7.88 33.93 -24.21
CA LYS A 148 -6.93 34.02 -23.07
C LYS A 148 -7.55 33.78 -21.69
N CYS A 149 -8.80 34.20 -21.49
CA CYS A 149 -9.55 33.99 -20.23
C CYS A 149 -9.90 32.50 -20.01
N GLU A 150 -10.29 31.80 -21.08
CA GLU A 150 -10.59 30.37 -21.04
C GLU A 150 -9.32 29.55 -20.81
N GLN A 151 -8.21 29.93 -21.46
CA GLN A 151 -6.89 29.32 -21.22
C GLN A 151 -6.46 29.45 -19.75
N LEU A 152 -6.61 30.63 -19.14
CA LEU A 152 -6.29 30.86 -17.73
C LEU A 152 -7.18 30.05 -16.78
N SER A 153 -8.47 29.92 -17.10
CA SER A 153 -9.41 29.11 -16.31
C SER A 153 -9.05 27.61 -16.39
N ARG A 154 -8.69 27.12 -17.58
CA ARG A 154 -8.26 25.74 -17.82
C ARG A 154 -6.93 25.43 -17.14
N ALA A 155 -5.99 26.36 -17.17
CA ALA A 155 -4.70 26.22 -16.50
C ALA A 155 -4.84 26.16 -14.97
N ARG A 156 -5.70 27.02 -14.39
CA ARG A 156 -6.02 26.98 -12.95
C ARG A 156 -6.65 25.66 -12.56
N ARG A 157 -7.64 25.20 -13.33
CA ARG A 157 -8.31 23.92 -13.15
C ARG A 157 -7.32 22.75 -13.18
N ALA A 158 -6.43 22.72 -14.19
CA ALA A 158 -5.39 21.70 -14.31
C ALA A 158 -4.40 21.71 -13.14
N ARG A 159 -4.06 22.89 -12.58
CA ARG A 159 -3.21 23.00 -11.38
C ARG A 159 -3.89 22.39 -10.16
N THR A 160 -5.17 22.72 -9.93
CA THR A 160 -5.95 22.15 -8.82
C THR A 160 -6.04 20.63 -8.92
N VAL A 161 -6.38 20.10 -10.10
CA VAL A 161 -6.45 18.65 -10.36
C VAL A 161 -5.11 17.97 -10.09
N ARG A 162 -3.99 18.52 -10.58
CA ARG A 162 -2.65 17.96 -10.30
C ARG A 162 -2.31 17.95 -8.82
N ARG A 163 -2.73 18.97 -8.08
CA ARG A 163 -2.50 19.03 -6.64
C ARG A 163 -3.32 17.97 -5.91
N MET A 164 -4.60 17.81 -6.26
CA MET A 164 -5.46 16.79 -5.69
C MET A 164 -4.95 15.38 -6.03
N ALA A 165 -4.53 15.16 -7.28
CA ALA A 165 -3.94 13.90 -7.72
C ALA A 165 -2.68 13.50 -6.91
N LYS A 166 -1.85 14.46 -6.48
CA LYS A 166 -0.69 14.19 -5.60
C LYS A 166 -1.08 13.71 -4.20
N CYS A 167 -2.26 14.08 -3.72
CA CYS A 167 -2.76 13.65 -2.41
C CYS A 167 -3.37 12.24 -2.44
N VAL A 168 -3.58 11.68 -3.64
CA VAL A 168 -4.12 10.34 -3.81
C VAL A 168 -2.99 9.31 -3.71
N PRO A 169 -3.17 8.21 -2.95
CA PRO A 169 -2.20 7.12 -2.91
C PRO A 169 -1.88 6.57 -4.30
N ALA A 170 -0.63 6.11 -4.48
CA ALA A 170 -0.25 5.40 -5.70
C ALA A 170 -1.14 4.17 -5.91
N PHE A 171 -1.54 3.93 -7.18
CA PHE A 171 -2.37 2.81 -7.60
C PHE A 171 -3.75 2.75 -6.92
N ALA A 172 -4.41 3.90 -6.71
CA ALA A 172 -5.70 3.97 -6.00
C ALA A 172 -6.76 3.02 -6.56
N PHE A 173 -6.92 2.92 -7.88
CA PHE A 173 -7.91 2.03 -8.49
C PHE A 173 -7.63 0.55 -8.22
N GLU A 174 -6.36 0.15 -8.26
CA GLU A 174 -5.92 -1.21 -7.95
C GLU A 174 -6.13 -1.55 -6.48
N ARG A 175 -5.86 -0.58 -5.58
CA ARG A 175 -6.11 -0.72 -4.14
C ARG A 175 -7.60 -0.92 -3.87
N GLU A 176 -8.45 -0.05 -4.40
CA GLU A 176 -9.90 -0.15 -4.26
C GLU A 176 -10.44 -1.47 -4.84
N LEU A 177 -9.96 -1.89 -6.01
CA LEU A 177 -10.34 -3.17 -6.60
C LEU A 177 -10.00 -4.35 -5.67
N LEU A 178 -8.82 -4.34 -5.05
CA LEU A 178 -8.42 -5.38 -4.11
C LEU A 178 -9.27 -5.34 -2.83
N GLU A 179 -9.50 -4.15 -2.27
CA GLU A 179 -10.32 -3.97 -1.07
C GLU A 179 -11.76 -4.45 -1.28
N GLU A 180 -12.38 -4.14 -2.43
CA GLU A 180 -13.70 -4.67 -2.82
C GLU A 180 -13.72 -6.20 -2.91
N GLN A 181 -12.61 -6.82 -3.32
CA GLN A 181 -12.45 -8.27 -3.38
C GLN A 181 -11.98 -8.89 -2.05
N ASN A 182 -12.14 -8.17 -0.92
CA ASN A 182 -11.76 -8.61 0.44
C ASN A 182 -10.27 -8.89 0.61
N PHE A 183 -9.42 -8.21 -0.13
CA PHE A 183 -8.00 -8.16 0.17
C PHE A 183 -7.72 -7.09 1.21
N ILE A 184 -6.76 -7.38 2.08
CA ILE A 184 -6.33 -6.52 3.18
C ILE A 184 -4.88 -6.15 2.92
N LEU A 185 -4.54 -4.88 3.16
CA LEU A 185 -3.18 -4.40 3.00
C LEU A 185 -2.26 -5.15 3.95
N ASP A 186 -1.23 -5.75 3.37
CA ASP A 186 -0.25 -6.55 4.08
C ASP A 186 1.01 -5.72 4.34
N VAL A 187 1.66 -5.29 3.25
CA VAL A 187 2.90 -4.54 3.30
C VAL A 187 2.88 -3.45 2.24
N GLU A 188 3.20 -2.22 2.62
CA GLU A 188 3.35 -1.10 1.68
C GLU A 188 4.74 -1.08 1.02
N ALA A 189 4.77 -0.76 -0.28
CA ALA A 189 5.99 -0.54 -1.04
C ALA A 189 6.85 0.55 -0.41
N GLU A 190 8.18 0.39 -0.48
CA GLU A 190 9.10 1.40 0.05
C GLU A 190 8.97 2.76 -0.64
N SER A 191 8.62 2.77 -1.94
CA SER A 191 8.39 3.98 -2.72
C SER A 191 7.25 4.86 -2.22
N ASN A 192 6.30 4.28 -1.46
CA ASN A 192 5.14 5.01 -0.93
C ASN A 192 5.50 5.80 0.35
N PHE A 193 6.70 5.61 0.88
CA PHE A 193 7.16 6.32 2.07
C PHE A 193 8.13 7.44 1.68
N PRO A 194 8.20 8.52 2.49
CA PRO A 194 9.21 9.54 2.30
C PRO A 194 10.62 8.92 2.35
N ALA A 195 11.55 9.57 1.64
CA ALA A 195 12.93 9.13 1.58
C ALA A 195 13.51 8.88 2.99
N SER A 196 14.38 7.89 3.11
CA SER A 196 15.02 7.51 4.38
C SER A 196 15.81 8.63 5.05
N SER A 197 16.16 9.68 4.30
CA SER A 197 16.75 10.93 4.80
C SER A 197 15.79 11.77 5.65
N LEU A 198 14.48 11.63 5.45
CA LEU A 198 13.43 12.38 6.16
C LEU A 198 12.78 11.55 7.27
N LEU A 199 12.72 10.23 7.11
CA LEU A 199 12.08 9.33 8.06
C LEU A 199 12.86 8.02 8.20
N HIS A 200 13.41 7.78 9.40
CA HIS A 200 13.99 6.49 9.74
C HIS A 200 12.90 5.54 10.25
N ARG A 201 12.73 4.39 9.60
CA ARG A 201 11.73 3.38 9.94
C ARG A 201 12.43 2.18 10.57
N GLU A 202 12.27 2.01 11.88
CA GLU A 202 12.74 0.82 12.59
C GLU A 202 11.60 -0.18 12.72
N TYR A 203 11.82 -1.39 12.22
CA TYR A 203 10.91 -2.52 12.41
C TYR A 203 11.47 -3.44 13.48
N THR A 204 10.56 -4.08 14.23
CA THR A 204 10.94 -5.04 15.28
C THR A 204 11.50 -6.35 14.71
N PHE A 205 11.44 -6.54 13.39
CA PHE A 205 11.91 -7.71 12.65
C PHE A 205 12.71 -7.29 11.42
N GLU A 206 13.48 -8.23 10.89
CA GLU A 206 14.26 -8.03 9.68
C GLU A 206 13.33 -7.99 8.46
N ARG A 207 13.16 -6.79 7.91
CA ARG A 207 12.34 -6.52 6.72
C ARG A 207 13.26 -6.34 5.51
N GLN A 208 13.04 -7.09 4.44
CA GLN A 208 13.67 -6.82 3.15
C GLN A 208 12.92 -5.65 2.48
N GLY A 209 13.62 -4.85 1.67
CA GLY A 209 12.98 -3.70 1.04
C GLY A 209 11.94 -4.14 0.03
N HIS A 210 10.66 -4.01 0.38
CA HIS A 210 9.56 -4.43 -0.49
C HIS A 210 9.41 -3.46 -1.65
N GLN A 211 9.61 -3.97 -2.86
CA GLN A 211 9.48 -3.19 -4.08
C GLN A 211 8.01 -2.86 -4.41
N TYR A 212 7.09 -3.76 -4.07
CA TYR A 212 5.68 -3.67 -4.44
C TYR A 212 4.78 -3.67 -3.21
N THR A 213 3.64 -2.99 -3.30
CA THR A 213 2.63 -3.05 -2.24
C THR A 213 1.93 -4.39 -2.34
N GLN A 214 1.90 -5.11 -1.23
CA GLN A 214 1.32 -6.44 -1.10
C GLN A 214 0.02 -6.40 -0.31
N TYR A 215 -0.91 -7.24 -0.74
CA TYR A 215 -2.17 -7.51 -0.09
C TYR A 215 -2.32 -9.00 0.18
N VAL A 216 -3.03 -9.35 1.25
CA VAL A 216 -3.43 -10.71 1.59
C VAL A 216 -4.94 -10.82 1.52
N HIS A 217 -5.46 -11.86 0.88
CA HIS A 217 -6.91 -12.09 0.88
C HIS A 217 -7.37 -12.42 2.31
N ARG A 218 -8.53 -11.94 2.74
CA ARG A 218 -9.09 -12.18 4.09
C ARG A 218 -9.17 -13.66 4.49
N SER A 219 -9.23 -14.57 3.50
CA SER A 219 -9.20 -16.02 3.78
C SER A 219 -7.82 -16.52 4.25
N GLY A 220 -6.73 -15.84 3.89
CA GLY A 220 -5.34 -16.27 4.06
C GLY A 220 -4.75 -17.06 2.89
N THR A 221 -5.52 -17.31 1.83
CA THR A 221 -5.14 -18.29 0.80
C THR A 221 -4.17 -17.77 -0.25
N ALA A 222 -4.14 -16.47 -0.47
CA ALA A 222 -3.34 -15.87 -1.53
C ALA A 222 -2.90 -14.46 -1.15
N PHE A 223 -1.76 -14.08 -1.72
CA PHE A 223 -1.20 -12.74 -1.71
C PHE A 223 -1.26 -12.16 -3.12
N VAL A 224 -1.42 -10.86 -3.19
CA VAL A 224 -1.38 -10.11 -4.45
C VAL A 224 -0.46 -8.91 -4.27
N GLN A 225 0.46 -8.70 -5.21
CA GLN A 225 1.29 -7.51 -5.26
C GLN A 225 0.90 -6.63 -6.43
N ILE A 226 0.93 -5.31 -6.24
CA ILE A 226 0.71 -4.33 -7.30
C ILE A 226 2.08 -3.99 -7.90
N CYS A 227 2.34 -4.47 -9.11
CA CYS A 227 3.62 -4.24 -9.81
C CYS A 227 3.62 -2.98 -10.68
N GLY A 228 2.44 -2.51 -11.06
CA GLY A 228 2.25 -1.37 -11.94
C GLY A 228 0.78 -1.14 -12.26
N PRO A 229 0.46 -0.15 -13.11
CA PRO A 229 -0.92 0.19 -13.44
C PRO A 229 -1.66 -0.98 -14.09
N GLY A 230 -2.70 -1.49 -13.43
CA GLY A 230 -3.47 -2.66 -13.83
C GLY A 230 -2.67 -3.97 -13.90
N GLN A 231 -1.51 -4.05 -13.24
CA GLN A 231 -0.64 -5.22 -13.23
C GLN A 231 -0.48 -5.79 -11.82
N PHE A 232 -0.97 -7.02 -11.65
CA PHE A 232 -0.95 -7.74 -10.40
C PHE A 232 -0.05 -8.97 -10.47
N LEU A 233 0.60 -9.28 -9.35
CA LEU A 233 1.34 -10.51 -9.15
C LEU A 233 0.63 -11.36 -8.10
N TRP A 234 0.07 -12.48 -8.53
CA TRP A 234 -0.65 -13.41 -7.67
C TRP A 234 0.28 -14.49 -7.12
N ILE A 235 0.28 -14.66 -5.81
CA ILE A 235 1.11 -15.63 -5.09
C ILE A 235 0.20 -16.48 -4.20
N ASN A 236 0.24 -17.81 -4.39
CA ASN A 236 -0.50 -18.71 -3.51
C ASN A 236 0.19 -18.84 -2.16
N ASN A 237 -0.59 -18.82 -1.08
CA ASN A 237 -0.07 -19.16 0.24
C ASN A 237 0.07 -20.69 0.36
N TYR A 238 1.21 -21.22 -0.08
CA TYR A 238 1.47 -22.66 -0.08
C TYR A 238 1.54 -23.26 1.34
N LEU A 239 1.96 -22.48 2.34
CA LEU A 239 1.96 -22.92 3.73
C LEU A 239 0.52 -23.17 4.19
N PHE A 240 -0.37 -22.20 4.01
CA PHE A 240 -1.76 -22.35 4.43
C PHE A 240 -2.56 -23.36 3.59
N THR A 241 -2.39 -23.34 2.26
CA THR A 241 -3.18 -24.20 1.36
C THR A 241 -2.82 -25.68 1.48
N SER A 242 -1.58 -26.02 1.85
CA SER A 242 -1.18 -27.41 2.09
C SER A 242 -1.97 -28.05 3.25
N HIS A 243 -2.20 -27.29 4.32
CA HIS A 243 -2.96 -27.74 5.49
C HIS A 243 -4.48 -27.81 5.26
N GLN A 244 -5.02 -27.08 4.28
CA GLN A 244 -6.47 -27.09 3.97
C GLN A 244 -6.92 -28.27 3.10
N SER A 245 -6.00 -29.03 2.49
CA SER A 245 -6.33 -30.19 1.66
C SER A 245 -7.20 -31.26 2.36
N HIS A 246 -7.23 -31.26 3.69
CA HIS A 246 -8.02 -32.19 4.52
C HIS A 246 -9.46 -31.70 4.80
N MET A 247 -9.81 -30.47 4.43
CA MET A 247 -11.14 -29.88 4.61
C MET A 247 -11.89 -29.78 3.28
N ARG A 248 -11.96 -30.87 2.50
CA ARG A 248 -12.90 -30.91 1.36
C ARG A 248 -14.33 -30.81 1.93
N PRO A 249 -15.19 -29.93 1.39
CA PRO A 249 -16.61 -30.05 1.63
C PRO A 249 -17.04 -31.43 1.11
N GLN A 250 -17.67 -32.25 1.96
CA GLN A 250 -18.47 -33.35 1.44
C GLN A 250 -19.55 -32.70 0.59
N ALA A 251 -19.47 -32.92 -0.73
CA ALA A 251 -20.53 -32.52 -1.63
C ALA A 251 -21.84 -33.15 -1.11
N ALA A 252 -22.81 -32.31 -0.79
CA ALA A 252 -24.19 -32.71 -0.54
C ALA A 252 -24.88 -33.02 -1.87
#